data_AF-T5LPU1-F1
#
_entry.id   AF-T5LPU1-F1
#
_cell.length_a   1.000
_cell.length_b   1.000
_cell.length_c   1.000
_cell.angle_alpha   90.00
_cell.angle_beta   90.00
_cell.angle_gamma   90.00
#
_symmetry.space_group_name_H-M   'P 1'
#
loop_
_entity.id
_entity.type
_entity.pdbx_description
1 polymer ?
#
loop_
_entity_poly.entity_id
_entity_poly.type
_entity_poly.pdbx_seq_one_letter_code
_entity_poly.pdbx_strand_id
1 'polypeptide(L)'
;KARYLLGDAYETGHGIARDCERALFWYKKAAENGEIMAMDRLSKIYGTGLCDQAENPEESMKWLKKSGAIKRDILKHSAQKK
;
A
#
# COMPACT_ATOMS: atom_id res chain seq x y z
N LYS A 1 -0.88 4.09 9.91
CA LYS A 1 0.57 4.34 10.12
C LYS A 1 1.29 3.13 10.72
N ALA A 2 0.92 2.62 11.90
CA ALA A 2 1.63 1.50 12.54
C ALA A 2 1.73 0.22 11.66
N ARG A 3 0.63 -0.15 10.98
CA ARG A 3 0.60 -1.33 10.09
C ARG A 3 1.45 -1.15 8.82
N TYR A 4 1.49 0.07 8.27
CA TYR A 4 2.37 0.40 7.14
C TYR A 4 3.85 0.25 7.53
N LEU A 5 4.24 0.82 8.68
CA LEU A 5 5.63 0.73 9.16
C LEU A 5 6.04 -0.71 9.44
N LEU A 6 5.13 -1.55 9.93
CA LEU A 6 5.41 -2.97 10.12
C LEU A 6 5.62 -3.69 8.77
N GLY A 7 4.82 -3.36 7.76
CA GLY A 7 5.04 -3.85 6.40
C GLY A 7 6.40 -3.42 5.85
N ASP A 8 6.80 -2.18 6.08
CA ASP A 8 8.08 -1.62 5.64
C ASP A 8 9.29 -2.26 6.35
N ALA A 9 9.17 -2.55 7.64
CA ALA A 9 10.20 -3.29 8.37
C ALA A 9 10.38 -4.71 7.82
N TYR A 10 9.28 -5.39 7.45
CA TYR A 10 9.35 -6.73 6.84
C TYR A 10 9.87 -6.68 5.39
N GLU A 11 9.56 -5.64 4.62
CA GLU A 11 10.07 -5.48 3.26
C GLU A 11 11.58 -5.19 3.26
N THR A 12 12.04 -4.32 4.15
CA THR A 12 13.44 -3.86 4.21
C THR A 12 14.34 -4.75 5.06
N GLY A 13 13.76 -5.54 5.98
CA GLY A 13 14.52 -6.27 7.00
C GLY A 13 15.13 -5.36 8.08
N HIS A 14 14.52 -4.20 8.35
CA HIS A 14 15.05 -3.26 9.34
C HIS A 14 14.75 -3.74 10.77
N GLY A 15 15.77 -4.27 11.44
CA GLY A 15 15.66 -4.77 12.82
C GLY A 15 14.88 -6.10 12.96
N ILE A 16 14.41 -6.66 11.85
CA ILE A 16 13.74 -7.96 11.76
C ILE A 16 14.16 -8.69 10.48
N ALA A 17 13.94 -10.00 10.40
CA ALA A 17 14.17 -10.73 9.17
C ALA A 17 13.25 -10.21 8.05
N ARG A 18 13.83 -9.96 6.87
CA ARG A 18 13.08 -9.61 5.66
C ARG A 18 12.12 -10.74 5.30
N ASP A 19 10.85 -10.40 5.10
CA ASP A 19 9.77 -11.34 4.76
C ASP A 19 8.72 -10.64 3.91
N CYS A 20 8.73 -10.93 2.61
CA CYS A 20 7.84 -10.28 1.66
C CYS A 20 6.38 -10.69 1.80
N GLU A 21 6.09 -11.92 2.25
CA GLU A 21 4.72 -12.36 2.49
C GLU A 21 4.10 -11.59 3.66
N ARG A 22 4.86 -11.42 4.75
CA ARG A 22 4.44 -10.60 5.88
C ARG A 22 4.34 -9.13 5.53
N ALA A 23 5.28 -8.59 4.74
CA ALA A 23 5.21 -7.21 4.26
C ALA A 23 3.89 -6.96 3.51
N LEU A 24 3.58 -7.82 2.53
CA LEU A 24 2.33 -7.76 1.77
C LEU A 24 1.09 -7.88 2.65
N PHE A 25 1.10 -8.80 3.61
CA PHE A 25 0.00 -8.98 4.56
C PHE A 25 -0.30 -7.68 5.32
N TRP A 26 0.73 -7.05 5.88
CA TRP A 26 0.57 -5.82 6.66
C TRP A 26 0.19 -4.62 5.79
N TYR A 27 0.75 -4.51 4.58
CA TYR A 27 0.32 -3.49 3.63
C TYR A 27 -1.13 -3.67 3.21
N LYS A 28 -1.60 -4.89 2.92
CA LYS A 28 -3.01 -5.16 2.59
C LYS A 28 -3.92 -4.76 3.74
N LYS A 29 -3.57 -5.11 4.99
CA LYS A 29 -4.33 -4.69 6.18
C LYS A 29 -4.36 -3.18 6.41
N ALA A 30 -3.28 -2.47 6.08
CA ALA A 30 -3.24 -1.02 6.14
C ALA A 30 -4.09 -0.39 5.02
N ALA A 31 -4.00 -0.93 3.81
CA ALA A 31 -4.77 -0.49 2.66
C ALA A 31 -6.28 -0.72 2.83
N GLU A 32 -6.70 -1.85 3.42
CA GLU A 32 -8.11 -2.12 3.79
C GLU A 32 -8.67 -1.05 4.75
N ASN A 33 -7.80 -0.48 5.59
CA ASN A 33 -8.13 0.61 6.51
C ASN A 33 -8.09 2.00 5.87
N GLY A 34 -7.97 2.09 4.54
CA GLY A 34 -7.92 3.37 3.82
C GLY A 34 -6.56 4.06 3.85
N GLU A 35 -5.50 3.39 4.29
CA GLU A 35 -4.15 3.97 4.32
C GLU A 35 -3.58 4.06 2.91
N ILE A 36 -3.64 5.26 2.33
CA ILE A 36 -3.18 5.56 0.96
C ILE A 36 -1.72 5.13 0.72
N MET A 37 -0.82 5.34 1.69
CA MET A 37 0.60 4.96 1.54
C MET A 37 0.78 3.46 1.34
N ALA A 38 -0.05 2.64 1.98
CA ALA A 38 -0.01 1.20 1.82
C ALA A 38 -0.57 0.76 0.46
N MET A 39 -1.63 1.41 -0.03
CA MET A 39 -2.13 1.18 -1.40
C MET A 39 -1.09 1.52 -2.45
N ASP A 40 -0.44 2.68 -2.32
CA ASP A 40 0.59 3.15 -3.24
C ASP A 40 1.82 2.21 -3.21
N ARG A 41 2.18 1.66 -2.04
CA ARG A 41 3.27 0.66 -1.92
C ARG A 41 2.89 -0.68 -2.55
N LEU A 42 1.69 -1.20 -2.31
CA LEU A 42 1.19 -2.43 -2.96
C LEU A 42 1.16 -2.30 -4.47
N SER A 43 0.72 -1.15 -4.99
CA SER A 43 0.74 -0.90 -6.43
C SER A 43 2.14 -0.93 -7.00
N LYS A 44 3.15 -0.37 -6.31
CA LYS A 44 4.55 -0.46 -6.75
C LYS A 44 5.06 -1.90 -6.70
N ILE A 45 4.82 -2.62 -5.60
CA ILE A 45 5.23 -4.02 -5.44
C ILE A 45 4.71 -4.87 -6.60
N TYR A 46 3.41 -4.82 -6.86
CA TYR A 46 2.82 -5.58 -7.96
C TYR A 46 3.18 -5.03 -9.34
N GLY A 47 3.39 -3.72 -9.51
CA GLY A 47 3.66 -3.12 -10.82
C GLY A 47 5.09 -3.28 -11.31
N THR A 48 6.05 -3.54 -10.41
CA THR A 48 7.48 -3.60 -10.73
C THR A 48 8.17 -4.86 -10.20
N GLY A 49 7.41 -5.76 -9.56
CA GLY A 49 7.94 -7.00 -9.00
C GLY A 49 8.88 -6.80 -7.80
N LEU A 50 8.67 -5.74 -7.00
CA LEU A 50 9.48 -5.52 -5.80
C LEU A 50 9.20 -6.58 -4.73
N CYS A 51 10.10 -6.68 -3.76
CA CYS A 51 10.00 -7.66 -2.68
C CYS A 51 9.84 -9.10 -3.20
N ASP A 52 10.68 -9.46 -4.18
CA ASP A 52 10.74 -10.80 -4.80
C ASP A 52 9.37 -11.32 -5.28
N GLN A 53 8.41 -10.43 -5.53
CA GLN A 53 7.10 -10.78 -6.07
C GLN A 53 7.13 -10.79 -7.58
N ALA A 54 6.32 -11.67 -8.17
CA ALA A 54 6.01 -11.58 -9.58
C ALA A 54 5.24 -10.28 -9.87
N GLU A 55 5.56 -9.67 -11.00
CA GLU A 55 4.76 -8.57 -11.52
C GLU A 55 3.31 -9.02 -11.71
N ASN A 56 2.39 -8.18 -11.24
CA ASN A 56 0.96 -8.33 -11.41
C ASN A 56 0.34 -6.95 -11.71
N PRO A 57 0.31 -6.55 -13.00
CA PRO A 57 -0.26 -5.27 -13.41
C PRO A 57 -1.73 -5.11 -13.01
N GLU A 58 -2.51 -6.20 -12.97
CA GLU A 58 -3.92 -6.17 -12.59
C GLU A 58 -4.10 -5.78 -11.12
N GLU A 59 -3.38 -6.43 -10.20
CA GLU A 59 -3.40 -6.06 -8.78
C GLU A 59 -2.82 -4.67 -8.57
N SER A 60 -1.78 -4.28 -9.31
CA SER A 60 -1.24 -2.92 -9.24
C SER A 60 -2.30 -1.86 -9.58
N MET A 61 -3.00 -2.03 -10.70
CA MET A 61 -4.06 -1.12 -11.16
C MET A 61 -5.24 -1.09 -10.18
N LYS A 62 -5.58 -2.22 -9.57
CA LYS A 62 -6.62 -2.32 -8.55
C LYS A 62 -6.31 -1.45 -7.32
N TRP A 63 -5.08 -1.51 -6.80
CA TRP A 63 -4.67 -0.70 -5.66
C TRP A 63 -4.56 0.79 -6.02
N LEU A 64 -4.05 1.11 -7.20
CA LEU A 64 -4.00 2.48 -7.75
C LEU A 64 -5.40 3.09 -7.84
N LYS A 65 -6.37 2.35 -8.37
CA LYS A 65 -7.76 2.80 -8.50
C LYS A 65 -8.39 3.09 -7.14
N LYS A 66 -8.16 2.22 -6.14
CA LYS A 66 -8.63 2.43 -4.76
C LYS A 66 -8.01 3.68 -4.13
N SER A 67 -6.69 3.84 -4.25
CA SER A 67 -5.95 5.02 -3.76
C SER A 67 -6.52 6.31 -4.35
N GLY A 68 -6.71 6.35 -5.68
CA GLY A 68 -7.29 7.51 -6.36
C GLY A 68 -8.73 7.81 -5.99
N ALA A 69 -9.54 6.81 -5.64
CA ALA A 69 -10.90 7.02 -5.15
C ALA A 69 -10.92 7.71 -3.77
N ILE A 70 -10.10 7.23 -2.83
CA ILE A 70 -9.99 7.82 -1.49
C ILE A 70 -9.41 9.23 -1.56
N LYS A 71 -8.35 9.46 -2.36
CA LYS A 71 -7.77 10.79 -2.56
C LYS A 71 -8.82 11.80 -3.05
N ARG A 72 -9.63 11.41 -4.05
CA ARG A 72 -10.71 12.26 -4.56
C ARG A 72 -11.78 12.54 -3.50
N ASP A 73 -12.12 11.56 -2.69
CA ASP A 73 -13.12 11.71 -1.63
C ASP A 73 -12.65 12.69 -0.54
N ILE A 74 -11.41 12.55 -0.08
CA ILE A 74 -10.77 13.48 0.87
C ILE A 74 -10.76 14.91 0.30
N LEU A 75 -10.38 15.06 -0.97
CA LEU A 75 -10.32 16.37 -1.64
C LEU A 75 -11.70 17.03 -1.69
N LYS A 76 -12.76 16.29 -2.05
CA LYS A 76 -14.14 16.80 -2.07
C LYS A 76 -14.61 17.28 -0.70
N HIS A 77 -14.38 16.48 0.34
CA HIS A 77 -14.76 16.84 1.71
C HIS A 77 -13.93 18.00 2.27
N SER A 78 -12.68 18.16 1.82
CA SER A 78 -11.85 19.31 2.20
C SER A 78 -12.28 20.62 1.50
N ALA A 79 -12.84 20.53 0.29
CA ALA A 79 -13.28 21.68 -0.49
C ALA A 79 -14.61 22.27 -0.02
N GLN A 80 -15.49 21.46 0.59
CA GLN A 80 -16.80 21.91 1.10
C GLN A 80 -16.73 22.63 2.47
N LYS A 81 -15.54 22.69 3.09
CA LYS A 81 -15.31 23.39 4.37
C LYS A 81 -14.73 24.80 4.21
N LYS A 82 -14.80 25.37 3.00
CA LYS A 82 -14.40 26.76 2.71
C LYS A 82 -15.60 27.63 2.39
#